data_AF-D8LNG2-F1
#
_entry.id   AF-D8LNG2-F1
#
_cell.length_a   1.000
_cell.length_b   1.000
_cell.length_c   1.000
_cell.angle_alpha   90.00
_cell.angle_beta   90.00
_cell.angle_gamma   90.00
#
_symmetry.space_group_name_H-M   'P 1'
#
loop_
_entity.id
_entity.type
_entity.pdbx_description
1 polymer ?
#
loop_
_entity_poly.entity_id
_entity_poly.type
_entity_poly.pdbx_seq_one_letter_code
_entity_poly.pdbx_strand_id
1 'polypeptide(L)'
;MLVWQVWIGLAAVLFFPVLLVLVNVMKNRRISGELRWDKLYMRAVVDDEEHWNLGWRLEDLAKQTLNQRARMAVLLETLKNTPLPDLKHSGVFSIPKAAKAAAAWVGGGGGGTGDGAPRGAEGEEEGGGVSRAVSFSKVFAEEENLNRVVAISCATRPNVYVQVGMHPMVASAEAGCKVYSAATSLDPHALFEKIELGEGRFALRAFSNRRFLRVVPPPPTTGWSDWTVWALEVGAPEVGLPEVFQMRDGMVYSEVMHGYLSCSGAGAEAEVKGFVGEYLWQNEESYQLIFDQVSHEAVERARLLRDVSRAVNYRQQREADEYIEAAERDAERRNNRKRITIAVCIPMTSRGTLMNSPYDSPVWTHAFSTFLSSTDFGHPRFRFHWYFGFDAGDPIYDAAGAAAHLHKQFGKLAIEEFRRQGLTANDVEHRWRDGSLRLKAKHYLGMEHAPSYVVSALMQDAYDDGCDYLYQINDDTLINTPGWAEVFTSALRDNPLGRNVGVTGPADTNNRRILTHAFVHRTHIDIFGRFFPLSFKNWWSDDWISNVYGREHTLRDHAVTITHDVRSQKEDAPNRYDVDTSAERSLLKELKIGWSGAPPREFGFERDVM
;
A
#
# COMPACT_ATOMS: atom_id res chain seq x y z
N MET A 1 65.32 -22.36 -1.51
CA MET A 1 64.24 -21.53 -0.92
C MET A 1 64.04 -20.20 -1.64
N LEU A 2 65.09 -19.39 -1.91
CA LEU A 2 64.92 -18.08 -2.57
C LEU A 2 64.26 -18.13 -3.95
N VAL A 3 64.63 -19.09 -4.79
CA VAL A 3 64.05 -19.24 -6.14
C VAL A 3 62.54 -19.50 -6.06
N TRP A 4 62.08 -20.26 -5.06
CA TRP A 4 60.68 -20.62 -4.90
C TRP A 4 59.81 -19.41 -4.47
N GLN A 5 60.36 -18.53 -3.62
CA GLN A 5 59.67 -17.30 -3.22
C GLN A 5 59.57 -16.28 -4.36
N VAL A 6 60.59 -16.20 -5.22
CA VAL A 6 60.55 -15.33 -6.42
C VAL A 6 59.49 -15.82 -7.41
N TRP A 7 59.35 -17.13 -7.62
CA TRP A 7 58.33 -17.69 -8.51
C TRP A 7 56.90 -17.47 -8.01
N ILE A 8 56.67 -17.56 -6.70
CA ILE A 8 55.36 -17.26 -6.10
C ILE A 8 55.02 -15.76 -6.23
N GLY A 9 55.99 -14.88 -6.00
CA GLY A 9 55.82 -13.44 -6.20
C GLY A 9 55.49 -13.09 -7.65
N LEU A 10 56.20 -13.68 -8.62
CA LEU A 10 55.96 -13.45 -10.04
C LEU A 10 54.58 -13.98 -10.48
N ALA A 11 54.19 -15.16 -10.00
CA ALA A 11 52.89 -15.75 -10.28
C ALA A 11 51.75 -14.88 -9.72
N ALA A 12 51.89 -14.35 -8.51
CA ALA A 12 50.89 -13.45 -7.91
C ALA A 12 50.73 -12.15 -8.72
N VAL A 13 51.83 -11.54 -9.17
CA VAL A 13 51.79 -10.29 -9.95
C VAL A 13 51.19 -10.50 -11.35
N LEU A 14 51.44 -11.65 -11.97
CA LEU A 14 50.93 -11.94 -13.32
C LEU A 14 49.49 -12.48 -13.33
N PHE A 15 49.09 -13.30 -12.35
CA PHE A 15 47.76 -13.92 -12.35
C PHE A 15 46.68 -13.08 -11.67
N PHE A 16 47.02 -12.24 -10.70
CA PHE A 16 46.01 -11.46 -9.95
C PHE A 16 45.24 -10.44 -10.81
N PRO A 17 45.86 -9.71 -11.76
CA PRO A 17 45.13 -8.81 -12.66
C PRO A 17 44.22 -9.57 -13.63
N VAL A 18 44.67 -10.72 -14.14
CA VAL A 18 43.89 -11.60 -15.02
C VAL A 18 42.68 -12.18 -14.29
N LEU A 19 42.86 -12.58 -13.02
CA LEU A 19 41.80 -13.05 -12.15
C LEU A 19 40.77 -11.94 -11.86
N LEU A 20 41.22 -10.70 -11.62
CA LEU A 20 40.34 -9.53 -11.43
C LEU A 20 39.51 -9.21 -12.68
N VAL A 21 40.12 -9.28 -13.87
CA VAL A 21 39.41 -9.10 -15.15
C VAL A 21 38.41 -10.23 -15.37
N LEU A 22 38.78 -11.48 -15.09
CA LEU A 22 37.87 -12.64 -15.15
C LEU A 22 36.71 -12.51 -14.17
N VAL A 23 36.95 -12.09 -12.93
CA VAL A 23 35.89 -11.82 -11.94
C VAL A 23 34.98 -10.69 -12.42
N ASN A 24 35.52 -9.62 -13.02
CA ASN A 24 34.72 -8.51 -13.52
C ASN A 24 33.91 -8.90 -14.78
N VAL A 25 34.47 -9.72 -15.68
CA VAL A 25 33.77 -10.30 -16.84
C VAL A 25 32.69 -11.29 -16.39
N MET A 26 32.95 -12.10 -15.37
CA MET A 26 31.93 -12.99 -14.78
C MET A 26 30.82 -12.19 -14.09
N LYS A 27 31.15 -11.07 -13.42
CA LYS A 27 30.18 -10.16 -12.79
C LYS A 27 29.30 -9.46 -13.84
N ASN A 28 29.89 -8.98 -14.95
CA ASN A 28 29.14 -8.38 -16.07
C ASN A 28 28.33 -9.41 -16.88
N ARG A 29 28.81 -10.65 -17.02
CA ARG A 29 28.03 -11.74 -17.63
C ARG A 29 26.88 -12.20 -16.74
N ARG A 30 27.01 -12.11 -15.41
CA ARG A 30 25.92 -12.40 -14.46
C ARG A 30 24.79 -11.36 -14.56
N ILE A 31 25.15 -10.08 -14.63
CA ILE A 31 24.19 -8.96 -14.81
C ILE A 31 23.51 -9.03 -16.20
N SER A 32 24.24 -9.42 -17.25
CA SER A 32 23.66 -9.60 -18.59
C SER A 32 22.84 -10.89 -18.74
N GLY A 33 23.11 -11.90 -17.91
CA GLY A 33 22.34 -13.13 -17.82
C GLY A 33 20.98 -12.90 -17.17
N GLU A 34 20.92 -12.12 -16.09
CA GLU A 34 19.68 -11.75 -15.37
C GLU A 34 18.69 -11.00 -16.28
N LEU A 35 19.15 -10.08 -17.13
CA LEU A 35 18.30 -9.40 -18.13
C LEU A 35 17.82 -10.29 -19.29
N ARG A 36 18.52 -11.40 -19.56
CA ARG A 36 18.13 -12.38 -20.60
C ARG A 36 17.15 -13.40 -20.04
N TRP A 37 17.28 -13.74 -18.76
CA TRP A 37 16.31 -14.54 -18.03
C TRP A 37 14.99 -13.79 -17.85
N ASP A 38 14.98 -12.49 -17.54
CA ASP A 38 13.73 -11.72 -17.46
C ASP A 38 12.95 -11.70 -18.78
N LYS A 39 13.64 -11.66 -19.94
CA LYS A 39 12.97 -11.68 -21.26
C LYS A 39 12.50 -13.07 -21.70
N LEU A 40 13.19 -14.13 -21.26
CA LEU A 40 12.78 -15.51 -21.51
C LEU A 40 11.69 -15.96 -20.52
N TYR A 41 11.76 -15.49 -19.28
CA TYR A 41 10.75 -15.63 -18.23
C TYR A 41 9.46 -14.91 -18.62
N MET A 42 9.52 -13.66 -19.08
CA MET A 42 8.33 -12.94 -19.56
C MET A 42 7.73 -13.52 -20.86
N ARG A 43 8.48 -14.31 -21.64
CA ARG A 43 7.91 -15.10 -22.76
C ARG A 43 7.31 -16.42 -22.29
N ALA A 44 7.97 -17.10 -21.36
CA ALA A 44 7.46 -18.35 -20.78
C ALA A 44 6.22 -18.15 -19.91
N VAL A 45 6.08 -16.99 -19.26
CA VAL A 45 4.93 -16.60 -18.42
C VAL A 45 3.71 -16.17 -19.26
N VAL A 46 3.90 -15.82 -20.54
CA VAL A 46 2.82 -15.35 -21.42
C VAL A 46 2.19 -16.47 -22.25
N ASP A 47 2.91 -17.58 -22.48
CA ASP A 47 2.51 -18.59 -23.49
C ASP A 47 2.13 -19.97 -22.91
N ASP A 48 1.98 -20.15 -21.59
CA ASP A 48 1.62 -21.45 -21.00
C ASP A 48 0.56 -21.35 -19.90
N GLU A 49 -0.63 -21.88 -20.19
CA GLU A 49 -1.85 -21.85 -19.36
C GLU A 49 -1.79 -22.85 -18.18
N GLU A 50 -0.86 -23.82 -18.21
CA GLU A 50 -0.84 -24.93 -17.23
C GLU A 50 -0.01 -24.64 -15.96
N HIS A 51 0.85 -23.61 -15.97
CA HIS A 51 1.77 -23.32 -14.87
C HIS A 51 1.23 -22.36 -13.78
N TRP A 52 -0.03 -21.92 -13.89
CA TRP A 52 -0.66 -21.01 -12.91
C TRP A 52 -0.94 -21.68 -11.55
N ASN A 53 -0.89 -23.02 -11.46
CA ASN A 53 -1.36 -23.77 -10.28
C ASN A 53 -0.28 -24.20 -9.26
N LEU A 54 0.97 -23.76 -9.36
CA LEU A 54 2.00 -24.09 -8.34
C LEU A 54 2.76 -22.84 -7.89
N GLY A 55 2.23 -22.22 -6.83
CA GLY A 55 2.68 -20.93 -6.33
C GLY A 55 4.02 -20.94 -5.60
N TRP A 56 4.81 -19.88 -5.82
CA TRP A 56 6.01 -19.58 -5.03
C TRP A 56 6.12 -18.06 -4.77
N ARG A 57 5.93 -17.66 -3.51
CA ARG A 57 6.26 -16.33 -2.93
C ARG A 57 6.94 -16.41 -1.54
N LEU A 58 7.16 -17.60 -0.98
CA LEU A 58 7.68 -17.78 0.38
C LEU A 58 9.21 -17.75 0.47
N GLU A 59 9.92 -18.14 -0.58
CA GLU A 59 11.38 -18.24 -0.53
C GLU A 59 12.10 -16.89 -0.57
N ASP A 60 11.56 -15.92 -1.30
CA ASP A 60 12.13 -14.57 -1.34
C ASP A 60 11.98 -13.85 0.00
N LEU A 61 10.87 -14.09 0.70
CA LEU A 61 10.66 -13.58 2.05
C LEU A 61 11.62 -14.26 3.05
N ALA A 62 11.72 -15.60 3.01
CA ALA A 62 12.62 -16.37 3.87
C ALA A 62 14.10 -15.97 3.68
N LYS A 63 14.50 -15.69 2.44
CA LYS A 63 15.85 -15.24 2.08
C LYS A 63 16.14 -13.82 2.56
N GLN A 64 15.16 -12.92 2.50
CA GLN A 64 15.29 -11.58 3.08
C GLN A 64 15.38 -11.63 4.62
N THR A 65 14.56 -12.47 5.27
CA THR A 65 14.61 -12.65 6.73
C THR A 65 15.93 -13.28 7.20
N LEU A 66 16.47 -14.25 6.47
CA LEU A 66 17.80 -14.84 6.75
C LEU A 66 18.93 -13.80 6.65
N ASN A 67 18.88 -12.93 5.63
CA ASN A 67 19.86 -11.86 5.46
C ASN A 67 19.77 -10.78 6.55
N GLN A 68 18.56 -10.48 7.03
CA GLN A 68 18.38 -9.54 8.15
C GLN A 68 18.89 -10.14 9.48
N ARG A 69 18.62 -11.42 9.74
CA ARG A 69 19.14 -12.12 10.94
C ARG A 69 20.66 -12.19 10.97
N ALA A 70 21.30 -12.44 9.82
CA ALA A 70 22.76 -12.46 9.70
C ALA A 70 23.39 -11.10 10.01
N ARG A 71 22.77 -9.99 9.55
CA ARG A 71 23.24 -8.62 9.85
C ARG A 71 23.10 -8.27 11.33
N MET A 72 22.01 -8.69 11.96
CA MET A 72 21.76 -8.43 13.39
C MET A 72 22.75 -9.17 14.30
N ALA A 73 23.10 -10.42 13.95
CA ALA A 73 24.08 -11.21 14.71
C ALA A 73 25.48 -10.57 14.71
N VAL A 74 25.92 -10.02 13.57
CA VAL A 74 27.20 -9.31 13.46
C VAL A 74 27.22 -8.03 14.31
N LEU A 75 26.10 -7.28 14.34
CA LEU A 75 25.99 -6.05 15.11
C LEU A 75 26.05 -6.32 16.63
N LEU A 76 25.34 -7.36 17.09
CA LEU A 76 25.33 -7.78 18.49
C LEU A 76 26.70 -8.28 18.96
N GLU A 77 27.41 -9.03 18.12
CA GLU A 77 28.76 -9.50 18.43
C GLU A 77 29.77 -8.35 18.47
N THR A 78 29.58 -7.33 17.62
CA THR A 78 30.40 -6.11 17.66
C THR A 78 30.16 -5.32 18.96
N LEU A 79 28.90 -5.20 19.40
CA LEU A 79 28.55 -4.49 20.64
C LEU A 79 29.07 -5.21 21.90
N LYS A 80 29.05 -6.55 21.93
CA LYS A 80 29.59 -7.34 23.06
C LYS A 80 31.10 -7.19 23.22
N ASN A 81 31.82 -7.02 22.11
CA ASN A 81 33.28 -7.00 22.08
C ASN A 81 33.89 -5.60 22.03
N THR A 82 33.06 -4.53 22.06
CA THR A 82 33.55 -3.15 22.11
C THR A 82 33.81 -2.75 23.56
N PRO A 83 35.06 -2.48 23.98
CA PRO A 83 35.34 -1.97 25.32
C PRO A 83 34.69 -0.60 25.48
N LEU A 84 33.97 -0.39 26.60
CA LEU A 84 33.47 0.94 26.94
C LEU A 84 34.65 1.90 27.10
N PRO A 85 34.58 3.12 26.54
CA PRO A 85 35.62 4.11 26.75
C PRO A 85 35.73 4.44 28.24
N ASP A 86 36.96 4.49 28.73
CA ASP A 86 37.27 4.81 30.11
C ASP A 86 36.79 6.24 30.42
N LEU A 87 35.72 6.36 31.19
CA LEU A 87 35.08 7.62 31.58
C LEU A 87 35.81 8.28 32.76
N LYS A 88 37.14 8.32 32.70
CA LYS A 88 37.96 9.19 33.53
C LYS A 88 38.86 10.02 32.62
N HIS A 89 38.53 11.31 32.54
CA HIS A 89 39.18 12.39 31.79
C HIS A 89 38.77 12.54 30.32
N SER A 90 37.75 13.38 30.09
CA SER A 90 37.92 14.65 29.34
C SER A 90 36.56 15.27 29.04
N GLY A 91 36.43 16.56 29.37
CA GLY A 91 35.35 17.38 28.83
C GLY A 91 35.54 17.63 27.34
N VAL A 92 34.44 18.04 26.70
CA VAL A 92 34.35 18.52 25.31
C VAL A 92 34.36 17.40 24.26
N PHE A 93 33.17 16.86 23.97
CA PHE A 93 32.91 16.20 22.68
C PHE A 93 32.88 17.26 21.57
N SER A 94 33.76 17.10 20.57
CA SER A 94 33.76 17.89 19.35
C SER A 94 32.84 17.26 18.30
N ILE A 95 32.03 18.10 17.66
CA ILE A 95 31.09 17.75 16.59
C ILE A 95 31.88 17.36 15.32
N PRO A 96 31.48 16.30 14.57
CA PRO A 96 32.11 15.97 13.29
C PRO A 96 32.03 17.12 12.27
N LYS A 97 33.12 17.31 11.51
CA LYS A 97 33.39 18.38 10.53
C LYS A 97 32.42 18.50 9.33
N ALA A 98 31.25 17.86 9.35
CA ALA A 98 30.26 17.96 8.27
C ALA A 98 29.18 19.05 8.50
N ALA A 99 29.14 19.68 9.67
CA ALA A 99 28.13 20.71 10.00
C ALA A 99 28.64 22.16 9.89
N LYS A 100 29.77 22.42 9.21
CA LYS A 100 30.35 23.77 9.05
C LYS A 100 30.21 24.39 7.66
N ALA A 101 29.47 23.73 6.75
CA ALA A 101 29.23 24.24 5.38
C ALA A 101 27.85 24.90 5.19
N ALA A 102 26.94 24.83 6.16
CA ALA A 102 25.60 25.42 6.06
C ALA A 102 25.45 26.80 6.76
N ALA A 103 26.50 27.32 7.40
CA ALA A 103 26.47 28.59 8.14
C ALA A 103 27.39 29.68 7.55
N ALA A 104 27.89 29.49 6.32
CA ALA A 104 28.79 30.44 5.65
C ALA A 104 28.14 31.17 4.45
N TRP A 105 26.80 31.21 4.38
CA TRP A 105 26.07 31.88 3.30
C TRP A 105 24.93 32.79 3.79
N VAL A 106 25.04 33.35 4.99
CA VAL A 106 24.26 34.50 5.45
C VAL A 106 25.14 35.31 6.41
N GLY A 107 25.86 36.32 5.91
CA GLY A 107 26.66 37.20 6.75
C GLY A 107 27.89 37.77 6.06
N GLY A 108 27.69 38.61 5.04
CA GLY A 108 28.77 39.33 4.39
C GLY A 108 28.22 40.43 3.48
N GLY A 109 28.10 41.64 4.00
CA GLY A 109 27.66 42.80 3.24
C GLY A 109 27.61 44.07 4.08
N GLY A 110 28.77 44.62 4.41
CA GLY A 110 28.90 45.96 4.98
C GLY A 110 29.88 46.79 4.15
N GLY A 111 29.50 48.04 3.86
CA GLY A 111 30.43 49.10 3.49
C GLY A 111 30.12 49.82 2.17
N GLY A 112 29.29 50.86 2.22
CA GLY A 112 29.12 51.83 1.13
C GLY A 112 28.52 53.13 1.65
N THR A 113 29.35 54.15 1.81
CA THR A 113 29.05 55.52 2.27
C THR A 113 28.23 56.32 1.25
N GLY A 114 27.31 57.17 1.70
CA GLY A 114 26.77 58.26 0.86
C GLY A 114 25.49 58.90 1.39
N ASP A 115 25.61 60.19 1.73
CA ASP A 115 24.64 61.17 2.22
C ASP A 115 23.23 61.21 1.59
N GLY A 116 22.24 61.66 2.38
CA GLY A 116 21.00 62.27 1.88
C GLY A 116 19.74 62.06 2.73
N ALA A 117 19.35 63.07 3.52
CA ALA A 117 18.07 63.17 4.23
C ALA A 117 16.88 63.53 3.28
N PRO A 118 15.64 63.76 3.76
CA PRO A 118 14.71 62.85 4.45
C PRO A 118 13.31 62.84 3.79
N ARG A 119 12.40 61.92 4.18
CA ARG A 119 10.93 62.14 4.43
C ARG A 119 10.11 60.84 4.39
N GLY A 120 9.25 60.66 5.40
CA GLY A 120 7.84 60.29 5.16
C GLY A 120 7.35 58.93 5.68
N ALA A 121 6.40 59.02 6.62
CA ALA A 121 5.33 58.06 6.98
C ALA A 121 5.76 56.72 7.61
N GLU A 122 5.48 56.47 8.90
CA GLU A 122 4.16 56.09 9.47
C GLU A 122 3.58 54.83 8.82
N GLY A 123 3.47 53.76 9.62
CA GLY A 123 2.92 52.47 9.24
C GLY A 123 3.26 51.41 10.28
N GLU A 124 2.56 51.48 11.41
CA GLU A 124 2.41 50.36 12.35
C GLU A 124 1.82 49.15 11.62
N GLU A 125 2.39 47.96 11.80
CA GLU A 125 1.57 46.75 11.89
C GLU A 125 2.32 45.64 12.62
N GLU A 126 1.67 45.17 13.68
CA GLU A 126 2.06 44.07 14.55
C GLU A 126 1.98 42.73 13.79
N GLY A 127 2.97 41.87 13.98
CA GLY A 127 2.99 40.53 13.40
C GLY A 127 3.93 39.61 14.16
N GLY A 128 3.68 39.42 15.44
CA GLY A 128 4.45 38.54 16.32
C GLY A 128 4.31 37.06 15.96
N GLY A 129 5.17 36.58 15.06
CA GLY A 129 5.37 35.16 14.80
C GLY A 129 6.30 34.52 15.84
N VAL A 130 5.74 33.99 16.92
CA VAL A 130 6.48 33.20 17.93
C VAL A 130 6.87 31.86 17.31
N SER A 131 8.14 31.75 16.89
CA SER A 131 8.80 30.47 16.62
C SER A 131 8.94 29.69 17.93
N ARG A 132 8.06 28.70 18.12
CA ARG A 132 8.11 27.78 19.26
C ARG A 132 9.14 26.69 18.96
N ALA A 133 10.41 27.01 19.23
CA ALA A 133 11.41 25.97 19.44
C ALA A 133 11.02 25.18 20.70
N VAL A 134 10.48 23.97 20.48
CA VAL A 134 10.18 23.03 21.58
C VAL A 134 11.52 22.63 22.20
N SER A 135 11.81 23.24 23.35
CA SER A 135 12.88 22.84 24.26
C SER A 135 12.64 21.40 24.71
N PHE A 136 13.45 20.47 24.20
CA PHE A 136 13.42 19.03 24.51
C PHE A 136 13.89 18.69 25.94
N SER A 137 14.02 19.67 26.85
CA SER A 137 14.65 19.47 28.16
C SER A 137 13.72 19.62 29.37
N LYS A 138 12.39 19.64 29.19
CA LYS A 138 11.42 19.79 30.30
C LYS A 138 10.25 18.81 30.30
N VAL A 139 10.45 17.60 29.79
CA VAL A 139 9.46 16.52 29.82
C VAL A 139 9.93 15.45 30.81
N PHE A 140 9.33 15.45 32.00
CA PHE A 140 9.46 14.50 33.12
C PHE A 140 10.84 14.40 33.81
N ALA A 141 11.03 15.25 34.82
CA ALA A 141 11.89 14.93 35.95
C ALA A 141 10.98 14.73 37.18
N GLU A 142 10.16 13.68 37.19
CA GLU A 142 9.92 13.03 38.47
C GLU A 142 11.28 12.41 38.83
N GLU A 143 11.92 12.90 39.89
CA GLU A 143 13.09 12.22 40.44
C GLU A 143 12.65 10.78 40.77
N GLU A 144 13.05 9.84 39.92
CA GLU A 144 12.82 8.42 40.15
C GLU A 144 13.45 8.10 41.51
N ASN A 145 12.62 7.74 42.49
CA ASN A 145 13.11 7.35 43.79
C ASN A 145 13.78 5.97 43.66
N LEU A 146 15.10 5.98 43.49
CA LEU A 146 15.91 4.79 43.22
C LEU A 146 15.75 3.72 44.31
N ASN A 147 15.37 4.11 45.52
CA ASN A 147 15.10 3.18 46.64
C ASN A 147 13.85 2.31 46.41
N ARG A 148 13.06 2.60 45.37
CA ARG A 148 11.87 1.82 44.98
C ARG A 148 12.16 0.77 43.91
N VAL A 149 13.36 0.76 43.33
CA VAL A 149 13.72 -0.20 42.28
C VAL A 149 14.18 -1.51 42.92
N VAL A 150 13.53 -2.59 42.52
CA VAL A 150 13.74 -3.95 43.04
C VAL A 150 14.03 -4.90 41.88
N ALA A 151 14.85 -5.90 42.15
CA ALA A 151 14.93 -7.10 41.33
C ALA A 151 14.12 -8.19 42.02
N ILE A 152 13.39 -8.98 41.24
CA ILE A 152 12.58 -10.07 41.79
C ILE A 152 13.29 -11.37 41.46
N SER A 153 13.59 -12.20 42.44
CA SER A 153 14.23 -13.51 42.27
C SER A 153 13.39 -14.63 42.88
N CYS A 154 13.68 -15.89 42.54
CA CYS A 154 12.99 -17.03 43.14
C CYS A 154 13.83 -17.58 44.31
N ALA A 155 13.20 -17.91 45.45
CA ALA A 155 13.91 -18.41 46.62
C ALA A 155 14.74 -19.67 46.36
N THR A 156 14.28 -20.57 45.48
CA THR A 156 15.04 -21.73 45.03
C THR A 156 16.28 -21.42 44.20
N ARG A 157 16.34 -20.23 43.61
CA ARG A 157 17.34 -19.86 42.60
C ARG A 157 17.80 -18.43 42.83
N PRO A 158 18.58 -18.19 43.90
CA PRO A 158 19.21 -16.90 44.12
C PRO A 158 20.04 -16.53 42.88
N ASN A 159 19.93 -15.27 42.45
CA ASN A 159 20.55 -14.71 41.23
C ASN A 159 19.88 -15.09 39.89
N VAL A 160 18.73 -15.76 39.87
CA VAL A 160 17.88 -15.86 38.68
C VAL A 160 16.72 -14.88 38.84
N TYR A 161 16.76 -13.80 38.08
CA TYR A 161 15.80 -12.72 38.16
C TYR A 161 14.62 -12.95 37.21
N VAL A 162 13.48 -12.48 37.68
CA VAL A 162 12.26 -12.31 36.92
C VAL A 162 12.47 -11.17 35.93
N GLN A 163 12.17 -11.39 34.65
CA GLN A 163 12.31 -10.41 33.58
C GLN A 163 11.06 -10.29 32.73
N VAL A 164 10.87 -9.10 32.15
CA VAL A 164 9.82 -8.79 31.18
C VAL A 164 10.33 -8.99 29.76
N GLY A 165 9.72 -9.87 28.99
CA GLY A 165 10.11 -10.10 27.60
C GLY A 165 9.05 -10.78 26.75
N MET A 166 9.33 -10.89 25.45
CA MET A 166 8.60 -11.82 24.58
C MET A 166 9.10 -13.24 24.84
N HIS A 167 8.21 -14.23 24.81
CA HIS A 167 8.59 -15.64 24.98
C HIS A 167 9.61 -16.02 23.89
N PRO A 168 10.84 -16.48 24.21
CA PRO A 168 11.82 -16.83 23.19
C PRO A 168 11.35 -17.98 22.27
N MET A 169 10.47 -18.84 22.78
CA MET A 169 9.91 -20.00 22.04
C MET A 169 8.51 -19.80 21.41
N VAL A 170 7.82 -18.67 21.62
CA VAL A 170 6.47 -18.44 21.06
C VAL A 170 6.44 -17.11 20.33
N ALA A 171 6.85 -17.13 19.06
CA ALA A 171 6.83 -15.97 18.17
C ALA A 171 5.45 -15.75 17.51
N SER A 172 4.36 -15.84 18.29
CA SER A 172 3.04 -15.41 17.80
C SER A 172 2.83 -13.95 18.21
N ALA A 173 2.31 -13.13 17.29
CA ALA A 173 2.02 -11.71 17.55
C ALA A 173 0.93 -11.50 18.63
N GLU A 174 0.25 -12.57 19.04
CA GLU A 174 -0.81 -12.56 20.05
C GLU A 174 -0.27 -12.83 21.47
N ALA A 175 0.97 -13.30 21.61
CA ALA A 175 1.59 -13.48 22.92
C ALA A 175 2.07 -12.10 23.45
N GLY A 176 1.30 -11.50 24.36
CA GLY A 176 1.70 -10.28 25.06
C GLY A 176 3.07 -10.41 25.75
N CYS A 177 3.67 -9.28 26.15
CA CYS A 177 4.89 -9.29 26.97
C CYS A 177 4.61 -9.98 28.31
N LYS A 178 5.19 -11.17 28.50
CA LYS A 178 5.05 -11.96 29.73
C LYS A 178 6.26 -11.79 30.64
N VAL A 179 6.15 -12.38 31.83
CA VAL A 179 7.15 -12.33 32.90
C VAL A 179 7.76 -13.72 33.15
N TYR A 180 9.10 -13.82 33.12
CA TYR A 180 9.86 -15.08 33.18
C TYR A 180 10.96 -15.06 34.21
N SER A 181 11.22 -16.16 34.92
CA SER A 181 12.41 -16.31 35.79
C SER A 181 13.60 -16.86 34.99
N ALA A 182 14.31 -16.00 34.25
CA ALA A 182 15.40 -16.44 33.38
C ALA A 182 16.59 -15.46 33.28
N ALA A 183 16.48 -14.24 33.81
CA ALA A 183 17.55 -13.27 33.70
C ALA A 183 18.69 -13.60 34.66
N THR A 184 19.89 -13.74 34.13
CA THR A 184 21.14 -13.84 34.91
C THR A 184 21.83 -12.48 35.08
N SER A 185 21.30 -11.43 34.44
CA SER A 185 21.78 -10.05 34.52
C SER A 185 20.70 -9.10 35.00
N LEU A 186 21.10 -8.08 35.77
CA LEU A 186 20.27 -6.95 36.17
C LEU A 186 20.19 -5.91 35.04
N ASP A 187 19.58 -6.29 33.93
CA ASP A 187 19.26 -5.38 32.83
C ASP A 187 17.88 -4.72 33.05
N PRO A 188 17.47 -3.72 32.24
CA PRO A 188 16.22 -3.00 32.44
C PRO A 188 14.96 -3.87 32.43
N HIS A 189 15.02 -5.05 31.82
CA HIS A 189 13.90 -5.98 31.76
C HIS A 189 13.75 -6.79 33.04
N ALA A 190 14.82 -6.96 33.82
CA ALA A 190 14.82 -7.66 35.11
C ALA A 190 14.51 -6.77 36.32
N LEU A 191 14.30 -5.47 36.10
CA LEU A 191 14.05 -4.48 37.15
C LEU A 191 12.60 -4.02 37.18
N PHE A 192 12.09 -3.80 38.38
CA PHE A 192 10.74 -3.31 38.63
C PHE A 192 10.78 -2.15 39.62
N GLU A 193 9.92 -1.17 39.44
CA GLU A 193 9.65 -0.17 40.44
C GLU A 193 8.47 -0.63 41.29
N LYS A 194 8.71 -0.77 42.60
CA LYS A 194 7.70 -1.10 43.59
C LYS A 194 7.03 0.18 44.09
N ILE A 195 5.78 0.41 43.70
CA ILE A 195 5.02 1.59 44.08
C ILE A 195 4.12 1.22 45.26
N GLU A 196 4.47 1.70 46.44
CA GLU A 196 3.67 1.51 47.66
C GLU A 196 2.34 2.29 47.57
N LEU A 197 1.23 1.61 47.84
CA LEU A 197 -0.14 2.15 47.81
C LEU A 197 -0.73 2.36 49.21
N GLY A 198 -0.01 1.94 50.27
CA GLY A 198 -0.46 1.98 51.66
C GLY A 198 -1.01 0.64 52.14
N GLU A 199 -1.09 0.43 53.46
CA GLU A 199 -1.64 -0.80 54.08
C GLU A 199 -0.93 -2.11 53.63
N GLY A 200 0.35 -2.04 53.27
CA GLY A 200 1.10 -3.19 52.74
C GLY A 200 0.74 -3.57 51.30
N ARG A 201 -0.09 -2.76 50.61
CA ARG A 201 -0.42 -2.90 49.19
C ARG A 201 0.61 -2.19 48.32
N PHE A 202 0.93 -2.78 47.18
CA PHE A 202 1.85 -2.20 46.21
C PHE A 202 1.49 -2.57 44.76
N ALA A 203 1.99 -1.80 43.81
CA ALA A 203 1.96 -2.10 42.38
C ALA A 203 3.39 -2.29 41.85
N LEU A 204 3.53 -3.09 40.79
CA LEU A 204 4.82 -3.30 40.11
C LEU A 204 4.79 -2.67 38.73
N ARG A 205 5.78 -1.81 38.47
CA ARG A 205 5.99 -1.16 37.17
C ARG A 205 7.30 -1.64 36.55
N ALA A 206 7.24 -2.23 35.36
CA ALA A 206 8.43 -2.69 34.66
C ALA A 206 9.35 -1.51 34.33
N PHE A 207 10.64 -1.63 34.64
CA PHE A 207 11.58 -0.52 34.48
C PHE A 207 11.86 -0.22 33.00
N SER A 208 11.92 -1.24 32.15
CA SER A 208 12.19 -1.15 30.70
C SER A 208 11.18 -0.31 29.93
N ASN A 209 9.88 -0.52 30.16
CA ASN A 209 8.81 0.11 29.37
C ASN A 209 7.87 1.00 30.21
N ARG A 210 8.08 1.11 31.53
CA ARG A 210 7.30 1.93 32.47
C ARG A 210 5.82 1.57 32.53
N ARG A 211 5.45 0.36 32.10
CA ARG A 211 4.09 -0.16 32.21
C ARG A 211 3.92 -1.01 33.45
N PHE A 212 2.70 -1.04 33.98
CA PHE A 212 2.37 -1.85 35.14
C PHE A 212 2.15 -3.31 34.78
N LEU A 213 2.49 -4.17 35.74
CA LEU A 213 2.14 -5.57 35.70
C LEU A 213 0.63 -5.73 35.92
N ARG A 214 0.04 -6.68 35.19
CA ARG A 214 -1.35 -7.13 35.37
C ARG A 214 -1.40 -8.64 35.34
N VAL A 215 -2.36 -9.23 36.05
CA VAL A 215 -2.66 -10.66 35.92
C VAL A 215 -3.71 -10.84 34.83
N VAL A 216 -3.52 -11.82 33.95
CA VAL A 216 -4.41 -12.14 32.84
C VAL A 216 -5.00 -13.53 33.04
N PRO A 217 -6.34 -13.67 33.01
CA PRO A 217 -6.99 -14.96 33.14
C PRO A 217 -6.65 -15.86 31.95
N PRO A 218 -6.64 -17.18 32.15
CA PRO A 218 -6.49 -18.14 31.06
C PRO A 218 -7.65 -18.02 30.05
N PRO A 219 -7.44 -18.41 28.78
CA PRO A 219 -8.50 -18.36 27.76
C PRO A 219 -9.75 -19.16 28.17
N PRO A 220 -10.97 -18.70 27.83
CA PRO A 220 -12.22 -19.36 28.22
C PRO A 220 -12.37 -20.83 27.77
N THR A 221 -11.55 -21.26 26.80
CA THR A 221 -11.63 -22.59 26.16
C THR A 221 -10.97 -23.70 26.97
N THR A 222 -10.12 -23.37 27.94
CA THR A 222 -9.62 -24.35 28.91
C THR A 222 -10.69 -24.49 30.00
N GLY A 223 -11.42 -25.61 30.03
CA GLY A 223 -12.39 -25.87 31.10
C GLY A 223 -11.77 -25.57 32.47
N TRP A 224 -12.51 -24.85 33.32
CA TRP A 224 -12.07 -24.43 34.65
C TRP A 224 -11.78 -25.67 35.50
N SER A 225 -10.52 -26.10 35.49
CA SER A 225 -9.98 -27.01 36.48
C SER A 225 -9.37 -26.17 37.59
N ASP A 226 -9.31 -26.67 38.82
CA ASP A 226 -8.69 -25.96 39.96
C ASP A 226 -7.19 -25.61 39.73
N TRP A 227 -6.63 -25.97 38.58
CA TRP A 227 -5.25 -25.74 38.14
C TRP A 227 -5.11 -24.71 37.02
N THR A 228 -6.15 -23.93 36.70
CA THR A 228 -6.04 -22.88 35.67
C THR A 228 -4.98 -21.85 36.05
N VAL A 229 -3.89 -21.81 35.27
CA VAL A 229 -2.73 -20.94 35.50
C VAL A 229 -3.01 -19.57 34.94
N TRP A 230 -2.95 -18.55 35.80
CA TRP A 230 -3.00 -17.16 35.37
C TRP A 230 -1.62 -16.68 34.93
N ALA A 231 -1.57 -15.85 33.89
CA ALA A 231 -0.33 -15.27 33.37
C ALA A 231 -0.11 -13.88 33.94
N LEU A 232 1.16 -13.50 34.13
CA LEU A 232 1.54 -12.13 34.47
C LEU A 232 2.04 -11.43 33.20
N GLU A 233 1.39 -10.32 32.85
CA GLU A 233 1.70 -9.55 31.64
C GLU A 233 2.00 -8.08 31.95
N VAL A 234 2.64 -7.40 31.00
CA VAL A 234 2.90 -5.96 31.06
C VAL A 234 1.91 -5.20 30.18
N GLY A 235 0.92 -4.55 30.80
CA GLY A 235 -0.30 -4.15 30.08
C GLY A 235 -0.73 -2.69 30.19
N ALA A 236 -0.65 -2.06 31.37
CA ALA A 236 -1.32 -0.78 31.60
C ALA A 236 -0.34 0.43 31.61
N PRO A 237 -0.64 1.51 30.87
CA PRO A 237 0.17 2.73 30.87
C PRO A 237 -0.13 3.70 32.03
N GLU A 238 -1.26 3.56 32.72
CA GLU A 238 -1.76 4.53 33.72
C GLU A 238 -1.90 3.95 35.13
N VAL A 239 -1.72 4.82 36.14
CA VAL A 239 -1.95 4.54 37.56
C VAL A 239 -3.46 4.57 37.81
N GLY A 240 -4.06 3.42 38.12
CA GLY A 240 -5.52 3.25 38.32
C GLY A 240 -6.08 1.95 37.72
N LEU A 241 -5.37 1.35 36.77
CA LEU A 241 -5.58 -0.02 36.27
C LEU A 241 -4.50 -1.07 36.63
N PRO A 242 -3.44 -0.77 37.43
CA PRO A 242 -2.44 -1.77 37.73
C PRO A 242 -3.04 -2.83 38.66
N GLU A 243 -2.50 -4.04 38.56
CA GLU A 243 -2.78 -5.03 39.59
C GLU A 243 -2.25 -4.53 40.94
N VAL A 244 -3.07 -4.70 41.97
CA VAL A 244 -2.70 -4.42 43.35
C VAL A 244 -2.25 -5.72 44.00
N PHE A 245 -1.01 -5.70 44.48
CA PHE A 245 -0.41 -6.83 45.17
C PHE A 245 -0.31 -6.57 46.67
N GLN A 246 -0.31 -7.64 47.45
CA GLN A 246 -0.05 -7.64 48.89
C GLN A 246 1.00 -8.69 49.23
N MET A 247 1.82 -8.43 50.24
CA MET A 247 2.65 -9.49 50.84
C MET A 247 1.81 -10.20 51.92
N ARG A 248 1.58 -11.51 51.77
CA ARG A 248 0.92 -12.36 52.77
C ARG A 248 1.74 -13.63 52.95
N ASP A 249 2.17 -13.92 54.18
CA ASP A 249 2.96 -15.10 54.52
C ASP A 249 4.23 -15.28 53.65
N GLY A 250 4.89 -14.15 53.31
CA GLY A 250 6.08 -14.15 52.45
C GLY A 250 5.82 -14.34 50.95
N MET A 251 4.54 -14.47 50.54
CA MET A 251 4.14 -14.64 49.15
C MET A 251 3.45 -13.38 48.59
N VAL A 252 3.49 -13.22 47.27
CA VAL A 252 2.83 -12.11 46.56
C VAL A 252 1.39 -12.51 46.24
N TYR A 253 0.43 -11.88 46.89
CA TYR A 253 -1.00 -12.07 46.69
C TYR A 253 -1.57 -11.03 45.71
N SER A 254 -2.39 -11.46 44.76
CA SER A 254 -3.13 -10.61 43.81
C SER A 254 -4.61 -10.56 44.21
N GLU A 255 -5.14 -9.35 44.35
CA GLU A 255 -6.55 -9.14 44.69
C GLU A 255 -7.49 -9.55 43.55
N VAL A 256 -7.12 -9.33 42.29
CA VAL A 256 -7.97 -9.66 41.13
C VAL A 256 -8.11 -11.17 40.94
N MET A 257 -7.02 -11.91 41.15
CA MET A 257 -7.02 -13.37 41.06
C MET A 257 -7.58 -14.04 42.33
N HIS A 258 -7.67 -13.30 43.44
CA HIS A 258 -7.87 -13.86 44.78
C HIS A 258 -6.89 -15.01 45.09
N GLY A 259 -5.60 -14.80 44.83
CA GLY A 259 -4.62 -15.88 44.91
C GLY A 259 -3.17 -15.41 44.89
N TYR A 260 -2.23 -16.35 44.73
CA TYR A 260 -0.79 -16.10 44.90
C TYR A 260 0.00 -16.27 43.59
N LEU A 261 1.03 -15.44 43.41
CA LEU A 261 2.05 -15.62 42.38
C LEU A 261 3.17 -16.52 42.91
N SER A 262 3.64 -17.43 42.06
CA SER A 262 4.70 -18.38 42.36
C SER A 262 5.65 -18.52 41.17
N CYS A 263 6.93 -18.70 41.45
CA CYS A 263 7.86 -19.19 40.44
C CYS A 263 7.46 -20.61 40.03
N SER A 264 7.47 -20.96 38.74
CA SER A 264 7.27 -22.36 38.36
C SER A 264 8.58 -23.14 38.52
N GLY A 265 8.48 -24.36 39.09
CA GLY A 265 9.63 -25.13 39.60
C GLY A 265 10.74 -25.46 38.59
N ALA A 266 11.91 -25.80 39.14
CA ALA A 266 13.16 -26.41 38.62
C ALA A 266 13.76 -26.06 37.22
N GLY A 267 13.01 -25.56 36.22
CA GLY A 267 13.53 -25.28 34.87
C GLY A 267 14.02 -23.84 34.70
N ALA A 268 15.17 -23.62 34.03
CA ALA A 268 15.84 -22.32 33.87
C ALA A 268 15.05 -21.21 33.14
N GLU A 269 13.87 -21.51 32.59
CA GLU A 269 13.03 -20.56 31.82
C GLU A 269 11.55 -20.72 32.16
N ALA A 270 11.23 -20.73 33.45
CA ALA A 270 9.87 -20.96 33.91
C ALA A 270 9.07 -19.65 33.96
N GLU A 271 7.84 -19.65 33.43
CA GLU A 271 6.91 -18.51 33.57
C GLU A 271 6.56 -18.30 35.06
N VAL A 272 6.41 -17.04 35.46
CA VAL A 272 5.79 -16.73 36.77
C VAL A 272 4.30 -17.00 36.63
N LYS A 273 3.76 -17.86 37.51
CA LYS A 273 2.39 -18.36 37.42
C LYS A 273 1.56 -17.84 38.58
N GLY A 274 0.31 -17.49 38.29
CA GLY A 274 -0.69 -17.17 39.30
C GLY A 274 -1.63 -18.36 39.57
N PHE A 275 -1.97 -18.56 40.84
CA PHE A 275 -2.86 -19.62 41.32
C PHE A 275 -3.96 -19.04 42.20
N VAL A 276 -5.23 -19.38 41.93
CA VAL A 276 -6.40 -18.91 42.68
C VAL A 276 -6.53 -19.65 44.02
N GLY A 277 -7.02 -18.97 45.07
CA GLY A 277 -7.40 -19.57 46.35
C GLY A 277 -6.32 -19.51 47.44
N GLU A 278 -6.64 -20.07 48.61
CA GLU A 278 -5.69 -20.26 49.70
C GLU A 278 -4.70 -21.37 49.32
N TYR A 279 -3.44 -20.99 49.07
CA TYR A 279 -2.43 -21.89 48.55
C TYR A 279 -2.11 -22.98 49.59
N LEU A 280 -2.58 -24.22 49.34
CA LEU A 280 -2.52 -25.34 50.29
C LEU A 280 -1.14 -26.00 50.45
N TRP A 281 -0.09 -25.49 49.80
CA TRP A 281 1.28 -26.00 49.92
C TRP A 281 2.12 -25.11 50.85
N GLN A 282 1.70 -24.97 52.11
CA GLN A 282 2.33 -24.10 53.11
C GLN A 282 3.78 -24.47 53.49
N ASN A 283 4.33 -25.59 52.99
CA ASN A 283 5.62 -26.13 53.48
C ASN A 283 6.78 -26.08 52.46
N GLU A 284 6.58 -25.52 51.27
CA GLU A 284 7.68 -25.39 50.31
C GLU A 284 8.09 -23.92 50.16
N GLU A 285 9.08 -23.50 50.97
CA GLU A 285 9.83 -22.23 50.82
C GLU A 285 10.38 -22.04 49.39
N SER A 286 10.38 -23.09 48.58
CA SER A 286 10.97 -23.19 47.26
C SER A 286 10.34 -22.27 46.18
N TYR A 287 9.13 -21.75 46.44
CA TYR A 287 8.32 -21.03 45.46
C TYR A 287 8.15 -19.51 45.72
N GLN A 288 8.73 -18.99 46.80
CA GLN A 288 8.61 -17.58 47.18
C GLN A 288 9.34 -16.65 46.20
N LEU A 289 8.71 -15.51 45.90
CA LEU A 289 9.32 -14.39 45.19
C LEU A 289 10.07 -13.51 46.19
N ILE A 290 11.37 -13.33 45.99
CA ILE A 290 12.24 -12.48 46.81
C ILE A 290 12.39 -11.14 46.11
N PHE A 291 12.22 -10.04 46.86
CA PHE A 291 12.42 -8.68 46.38
C PHE A 291 13.76 -8.15 46.86
N ASP A 292 14.75 -8.18 45.98
CA ASP A 292 16.10 -7.72 46.24
C ASP A 292 16.22 -6.22 45.96
N GLN A 293 16.71 -5.46 46.93
CA GLN A 293 17.12 -4.07 46.72
C GLN A 293 18.32 -4.03 45.77
N VAL A 294 18.22 -3.20 44.73
CA VAL A 294 19.24 -3.11 43.69
C VAL A 294 20.19 -1.96 44.00
N SER A 295 21.49 -2.16 43.78
CA SER A 295 22.47 -1.10 44.01
C SER A 295 22.20 0.09 43.07
N HIS A 296 22.45 1.30 43.57
CA HIS A 296 22.28 2.53 42.80
C HIS A 296 23.03 2.49 41.45
N GLU A 297 24.21 1.88 41.41
CA GLU A 297 24.99 1.71 40.18
C GLU A 297 24.28 0.83 39.14
N ALA A 298 23.67 -0.27 39.57
CA ALA A 298 22.93 -1.16 38.67
C ALA A 298 21.65 -0.50 38.13
N VAL A 299 20.95 0.29 38.96
CA VAL A 299 19.78 1.05 38.52
C VAL A 299 20.17 2.12 37.48
N GLU A 300 21.25 2.87 37.71
CA GLU A 300 21.74 3.87 36.74
C GLU A 300 22.21 3.22 35.43
N ARG A 301 22.88 2.06 35.50
CA ARG A 301 23.24 1.30 34.30
C ARG A 301 22.01 0.85 33.52
N ALA A 302 21.00 0.32 34.20
CA ALA A 302 19.74 -0.06 33.57
C ALA A 302 19.02 1.16 32.97
N ARG A 303 19.04 2.31 33.64
CA ARG A 303 18.48 3.56 33.11
C ARG A 303 19.13 3.95 31.79
N LEU A 304 20.47 3.93 31.74
CA LEU A 304 21.21 4.21 30.52
C LEU A 304 20.84 3.23 29.38
N LEU A 305 20.78 1.93 29.66
CA LEU A 305 20.42 0.92 28.67
C LEU A 305 18.98 1.08 28.16
N ARG A 306 18.03 1.40 29.04
CA ARG A 306 16.64 1.70 28.69
C ARG A 306 16.56 2.91 27.76
N ASP A 307 17.25 3.98 28.11
CA ASP A 307 17.21 5.24 27.36
C ASP A 307 17.87 5.08 25.98
N VAL A 308 18.98 4.32 25.91
CA VAL A 308 19.61 3.93 24.64
C VAL A 308 18.66 3.05 23.80
N SER A 309 18.02 2.05 24.39
CA SER A 309 17.06 1.19 23.69
C SER A 309 15.90 1.99 23.09
N ARG A 310 15.33 2.93 23.86
CA ARG A 310 14.29 3.86 23.38
C ARG A 310 14.77 4.72 22.22
N ALA A 311 15.97 5.28 22.32
CA ALA A 311 16.55 6.10 21.25
C ALA A 311 16.77 5.29 19.97
N VAL A 312 17.22 4.02 20.08
CA VAL A 312 17.39 3.11 18.94
C VAL A 312 16.04 2.77 18.31
N ASN A 313 15.04 2.38 19.11
CA ASN A 313 13.70 2.05 18.61
C ASN A 313 13.06 3.24 17.90
N TYR A 314 13.14 4.44 18.49
CA TYR A 314 12.62 5.67 17.88
C TYR A 314 13.30 5.95 16.54
N ARG A 315 14.63 5.80 16.46
CA ARG A 315 15.37 5.99 15.22
C ARG A 315 14.99 4.96 14.15
N GLN A 316 14.87 3.69 14.52
CA GLN A 316 14.46 2.62 13.59
C GLN A 316 13.03 2.85 13.06
N GLN A 317 12.11 3.26 13.93
CA GLN A 317 10.75 3.57 13.53
C GLN A 317 10.71 4.75 12.56
N ARG A 318 11.47 5.82 12.85
CA ARG A 318 11.58 6.98 11.96
C ARG A 318 12.19 6.62 10.60
N GLU A 319 13.26 5.81 10.58
CA GLU A 319 13.87 5.32 9.34
C GLU A 319 12.90 4.44 8.53
N ALA A 320 12.05 3.66 9.19
CA ALA A 320 11.01 2.86 8.53
C ALA A 320 9.89 3.74 7.94
N ASP A 321 9.41 4.73 8.70
CA ASP A 321 8.40 5.69 8.24
C ASP A 321 8.92 6.50 7.03
N GLU A 322 10.15 7.02 7.11
CA GLU A 322 10.82 7.74 6.00
C GLU A 322 10.94 6.85 4.74
N TYR A 323 11.22 5.55 4.91
CA TYR A 323 11.30 4.59 3.81
C TYR A 323 9.95 4.34 3.15
N ILE A 324 8.89 4.17 3.95
CA ILE A 324 7.51 3.97 3.45
C ILE A 324 7.08 5.20 2.65
N GLU A 325 7.22 6.40 3.21
CA GLU A 325 6.87 7.65 2.50
C GLU A 325 7.69 7.84 1.21
N ALA A 326 8.98 7.46 1.22
CA ALA A 326 9.81 7.52 0.01
C ALA A 326 9.34 6.53 -1.05
N ALA A 327 8.98 5.31 -0.66
CA ALA A 327 8.46 4.29 -1.55
C ALA A 327 7.11 4.69 -2.17
N GLU A 328 6.21 5.30 -1.38
CA GLU A 328 4.93 5.83 -1.85
C GLU A 328 5.13 6.97 -2.86
N ARG A 329 6.01 7.94 -2.55
CA ARG A 329 6.37 9.03 -3.49
C ARG A 329 6.97 8.51 -4.79
N ASP A 330 7.83 7.50 -4.73
CA ASP A 330 8.42 6.89 -5.91
C ASP A 330 7.39 6.09 -6.73
N ALA A 331 6.46 5.39 -6.07
CA ALA A 331 5.34 4.73 -6.73
C ALA A 331 4.44 5.75 -7.45
N GLU A 332 4.13 6.87 -6.79
CA GLU A 332 3.36 7.97 -7.36
C GLU A 332 4.08 8.61 -8.55
N ARG A 333 5.39 8.88 -8.45
CA ARG A 333 6.20 9.38 -9.58
C ARG A 333 6.23 8.42 -10.76
N ARG A 334 6.33 7.11 -10.50
CA ARG A 334 6.27 6.09 -11.57
C ARG A 334 4.88 6.05 -12.20
N ASN A 335 3.83 6.18 -11.40
CA ASN A 335 2.46 6.25 -11.89
C ASN A 335 2.23 7.49 -12.75
N ASN A 336 2.74 8.65 -12.34
CA ASN A 336 2.68 9.90 -13.10
C ASN A 336 3.50 9.86 -14.40
N ARG A 337 4.48 8.94 -14.52
CA ARG A 337 5.20 8.68 -15.78
C ARG A 337 4.50 7.66 -16.68
N LYS A 338 3.58 6.84 -16.15
CA LYS A 338 2.84 5.86 -16.94
C LYS A 338 1.78 6.61 -17.75
N ARG A 339 1.90 6.57 -19.07
CA ARG A 339 0.86 7.09 -19.97
C ARG A 339 -0.41 6.29 -19.74
N ILE A 340 -1.50 7.01 -19.49
CA ILE A 340 -2.83 6.46 -19.23
C ILE A 340 -3.35 5.82 -20.50
N THR A 341 -3.83 4.59 -20.42
CA THR A 341 -4.38 3.85 -21.56
C THR A 341 -5.90 3.82 -21.45
N ILE A 342 -6.56 4.35 -22.47
CA ILE A 342 -8.02 4.41 -22.58
C ILE A 342 -8.44 3.43 -23.68
N ALA A 343 -9.27 2.46 -23.33
CA ALA A 343 -9.94 1.61 -24.29
C ALA A 343 -11.20 2.29 -24.81
N VAL A 344 -11.35 2.37 -26.13
CA VAL A 344 -12.54 2.85 -26.82
C VAL A 344 -13.20 1.63 -27.44
N CYS A 345 -14.31 1.18 -26.87
CA CYS A 345 -14.97 -0.07 -27.23
C CYS A 345 -16.28 0.23 -27.97
N ILE A 346 -16.38 -0.30 -29.20
CA ILE A 346 -17.50 -0.02 -30.12
C ILE A 346 -18.14 -1.35 -30.55
N PRO A 347 -19.39 -1.62 -30.16
CA PRO A 347 -20.17 -2.69 -30.77
C PRO A 347 -20.63 -2.23 -32.16
N MET A 348 -20.48 -3.08 -33.17
CA MET A 348 -20.75 -2.77 -34.56
C MET A 348 -21.57 -3.88 -35.22
N THR A 349 -22.43 -3.50 -36.16
CA THR A 349 -23.12 -4.46 -37.04
C THR A 349 -23.51 -3.79 -38.35
N SER A 350 -23.44 -4.56 -39.44
CA SER A 350 -23.96 -4.16 -40.76
C SER A 350 -25.41 -4.59 -40.98
N ARG A 351 -26.00 -5.36 -40.06
CA ARG A 351 -27.37 -5.85 -40.21
C ARG A 351 -28.36 -4.69 -40.05
N GLY A 352 -29.32 -4.61 -40.97
CA GLY A 352 -30.32 -3.54 -40.99
C GLY A 352 -29.73 -2.17 -41.38
N THR A 353 -28.58 -2.17 -42.06
CA THR A 353 -27.96 -0.96 -42.62
C THR A 353 -27.83 -1.05 -44.13
N LEU A 354 -27.68 0.09 -44.78
CA LEU A 354 -27.42 0.22 -46.22
C LEU A 354 -25.95 -0.02 -46.62
N MET A 355 -25.15 -0.58 -45.71
CA MET A 355 -23.72 -0.79 -45.96
C MET A 355 -23.49 -1.87 -47.03
N ASN A 356 -22.50 -1.65 -47.89
CA ASN A 356 -22.04 -2.64 -48.86
C ASN A 356 -20.58 -3.08 -48.60
N SER A 357 -19.88 -2.35 -47.75
CA SER A 357 -18.48 -2.58 -47.43
C SER A 357 -18.14 -2.13 -46.01
N PRO A 358 -17.07 -2.65 -45.37
CA PRO A 358 -16.59 -2.12 -44.09
C PRO A 358 -16.23 -0.62 -44.15
N TYR A 359 -15.92 -0.10 -45.34
CA TYR A 359 -15.64 1.33 -45.56
C TYR A 359 -16.87 2.23 -45.41
N ASP A 360 -18.07 1.67 -45.57
CA ASP A 360 -19.32 2.42 -45.46
C ASP A 360 -19.72 2.62 -43.98
N SER A 361 -19.03 1.97 -43.04
CA SER A 361 -19.35 2.00 -41.61
C SER A 361 -19.40 3.43 -41.06
N PRO A 362 -20.39 3.79 -40.21
CA PRO A 362 -20.49 5.14 -39.66
C PRO A 362 -19.34 5.42 -38.69
N VAL A 363 -18.68 4.36 -38.18
CA VAL A 363 -17.49 4.49 -37.33
C VAL A 363 -16.42 5.35 -37.97
N TRP A 364 -16.31 5.39 -39.31
CA TRP A 364 -15.27 6.16 -39.99
C TRP A 364 -15.61 7.64 -40.10
N THR A 365 -16.87 7.97 -40.39
CA THR A 365 -17.33 9.33 -40.63
C THR A 365 -17.80 10.03 -39.36
N HIS A 366 -18.26 9.26 -38.37
CA HIS A 366 -18.78 9.75 -37.10
C HIS A 366 -17.75 9.51 -36.00
N ALA A 367 -17.71 8.31 -35.42
CA ALA A 367 -16.98 8.06 -34.18
C ALA A 367 -15.48 8.32 -34.32
N PHE A 368 -14.81 7.66 -35.26
CA PHE A 368 -13.36 7.71 -35.39
C PHE A 368 -12.86 9.06 -35.93
N SER A 369 -13.51 9.62 -36.94
CA SER A 369 -13.10 10.93 -37.48
C SER A 369 -13.27 12.05 -36.45
N THR A 370 -14.40 12.11 -35.75
CA THR A 370 -14.60 13.13 -34.72
C THR A 370 -13.72 12.90 -33.49
N PHE A 371 -13.49 11.64 -33.09
CA PHE A 371 -12.48 11.30 -32.10
C PHE A 371 -11.09 11.82 -32.46
N LEU A 372 -10.64 11.55 -33.69
CA LEU A 372 -9.34 11.97 -34.20
C LEU A 372 -9.19 13.49 -34.12
N SER A 373 -10.23 14.24 -34.52
CA SER A 373 -10.23 15.71 -34.47
C SER A 373 -10.36 16.30 -33.06
N SER A 374 -10.97 15.58 -32.12
CA SER A 374 -11.20 16.01 -30.73
C SER A 374 -10.07 15.63 -29.77
N THR A 375 -9.10 14.86 -30.25
CA THR A 375 -7.97 14.35 -29.46
C THR A 375 -6.67 15.05 -29.85
N ASP A 376 -5.95 15.57 -28.87
CA ASP A 376 -4.62 16.15 -29.05
C ASP A 376 -3.54 15.05 -28.99
N PHE A 377 -2.93 14.74 -30.14
CA PHE A 377 -1.82 13.78 -30.24
C PHE A 377 -0.43 14.42 -30.09
N GLY A 378 -0.37 15.75 -29.99
CA GLY A 378 0.85 16.52 -29.76
C GLY A 378 1.38 16.41 -28.33
N HIS A 379 0.49 16.36 -27.33
CA HIS A 379 0.86 16.25 -25.91
C HIS A 379 0.37 14.93 -25.28
N PRO A 380 1.11 13.83 -25.43
CA PRO A 380 0.52 12.51 -25.44
C PRO A 380 0.41 11.90 -24.04
N ARG A 381 -0.42 12.48 -23.19
CA ARG A 381 -0.73 11.93 -21.87
C ARG A 381 -1.45 10.58 -21.96
N PHE A 382 -2.26 10.43 -23.01
CA PHE A 382 -3.10 9.27 -23.24
C PHE A 382 -2.55 8.36 -24.34
N ARG A 383 -2.90 7.09 -24.24
CA ARG A 383 -2.84 6.08 -25.31
C ARG A 383 -4.25 5.55 -25.52
N PHE A 384 -4.62 5.31 -26.77
CA PHE A 384 -5.96 4.91 -27.13
C PHE A 384 -5.93 3.54 -27.80
N HIS A 385 -6.60 2.58 -27.20
CA HIS A 385 -6.78 1.26 -27.78
C HIS A 385 -8.23 1.13 -28.23
N TRP A 386 -8.44 0.99 -29.53
CA TRP A 386 -9.74 0.82 -30.13
C TRP A 386 -10.08 -0.66 -30.21
N TYR A 387 -11.29 -1.00 -29.78
CA TYR A 387 -11.83 -2.35 -29.82
C TYR A 387 -13.13 -2.33 -30.61
N PHE A 388 -13.12 -2.96 -31.78
CA PHE A 388 -14.31 -3.19 -32.60
C PHE A 388 -14.81 -4.59 -32.34
N GLY A 389 -16.04 -4.70 -31.84
CA GLY A 389 -16.72 -5.98 -31.64
C GLY A 389 -17.91 -6.08 -32.58
N PHE A 390 -18.03 -7.21 -33.26
CA PHE A 390 -19.16 -7.47 -34.14
C PHE A 390 -19.64 -8.92 -33.98
N ASP A 391 -20.92 -9.12 -34.28
CA ASP A 391 -21.58 -10.40 -34.18
C ASP A 391 -20.98 -11.39 -35.18
N ALA A 392 -20.76 -12.63 -34.76
CA ALA A 392 -20.45 -13.69 -35.71
C ALA A 392 -21.59 -13.88 -36.73
N GLY A 393 -21.21 -14.09 -37.98
CA GLY A 393 -22.10 -14.13 -39.13
C GLY A 393 -22.56 -12.75 -39.61
N ASP A 394 -21.90 -11.65 -39.24
CA ASP A 394 -22.17 -10.35 -39.83
C ASP A 394 -21.77 -10.35 -41.33
N PRO A 395 -22.69 -10.03 -42.27
CA PRO A 395 -22.44 -10.24 -43.69
C PRO A 395 -21.29 -9.41 -44.26
N ILE A 396 -20.94 -8.29 -43.61
CA ILE A 396 -19.89 -7.39 -44.07
C ILE A 396 -18.62 -7.59 -43.24
N TYR A 397 -18.73 -7.65 -41.91
CA TYR A 397 -17.54 -7.72 -41.06
C TYR A 397 -16.94 -9.13 -40.98
N ASP A 398 -17.70 -10.19 -41.26
CA ASP A 398 -17.16 -11.55 -41.38
C ASP A 398 -16.67 -11.90 -42.79
N ALA A 399 -16.87 -11.01 -43.76
CA ALA A 399 -16.38 -11.23 -45.11
C ALA A 399 -14.84 -11.38 -45.13
N ALA A 400 -14.34 -12.27 -45.99
CA ALA A 400 -12.90 -12.46 -46.15
C ALA A 400 -12.20 -11.13 -46.48
N GLY A 401 -11.22 -10.76 -45.65
CA GLY A 401 -10.46 -9.51 -45.80
C GLY A 401 -11.07 -8.29 -45.10
N ALA A 402 -12.26 -8.40 -44.50
CA ALA A 402 -12.89 -7.28 -43.77
C ALA A 402 -11.99 -6.73 -42.66
N ALA A 403 -11.39 -7.61 -41.84
CA ALA A 403 -10.44 -7.20 -40.81
C ALA A 403 -9.25 -6.40 -41.38
N ALA A 404 -8.68 -6.85 -42.51
CA ALA A 404 -7.61 -6.13 -43.19
C ALA A 404 -8.07 -4.75 -43.71
N HIS A 405 -9.31 -4.66 -44.21
CA HIS A 405 -9.92 -3.39 -44.62
C HIS A 405 -10.10 -2.44 -43.44
N LEU A 406 -10.59 -2.92 -42.29
CA LEU A 406 -10.74 -2.13 -41.06
C LEU A 406 -9.39 -1.55 -40.62
N HIS A 407 -8.35 -2.40 -40.52
CA HIS A 407 -7.00 -1.97 -40.16
C HIS A 407 -6.40 -0.97 -41.15
N LYS A 408 -6.59 -1.21 -42.46
CA LYS A 408 -6.11 -0.31 -43.51
C LYS A 408 -6.78 1.07 -43.42
N GLN A 409 -8.10 1.11 -43.23
CA GLN A 409 -8.86 2.36 -43.12
C GLN A 409 -8.50 3.13 -41.85
N PHE A 410 -8.42 2.43 -40.72
CA PHE A 410 -8.01 2.98 -39.43
C PHE A 410 -6.64 3.65 -39.52
N GLY A 411 -5.64 2.94 -40.06
CA GLY A 411 -4.29 3.48 -40.23
C GLY A 411 -4.23 4.66 -41.18
N LYS A 412 -4.98 4.60 -42.30
CA LYS A 412 -5.05 5.70 -43.27
C LYS A 412 -5.56 6.99 -42.61
N LEU A 413 -6.72 6.94 -41.97
CA LEU A 413 -7.36 8.11 -41.34
C LEU A 413 -6.52 8.66 -40.18
N ALA A 414 -5.93 7.79 -39.36
CA ALA A 414 -5.04 8.22 -38.27
C ALA A 414 -3.81 8.97 -38.79
N ILE A 415 -3.16 8.46 -39.84
CA ILE A 415 -1.99 9.11 -40.44
C ILE A 415 -2.36 10.46 -41.07
N GLU A 416 -3.50 10.52 -41.76
CA GLU A 416 -4.02 11.77 -42.34
C GLU A 416 -4.27 12.81 -41.25
N GLU A 417 -4.89 12.42 -40.13
CA GLU A 417 -5.12 13.33 -39.01
C GLU A 417 -3.83 13.78 -38.34
N PHE A 418 -2.89 12.87 -38.06
CA PHE A 418 -1.63 13.25 -37.44
C PHE A 418 -0.87 14.29 -38.28
N ARG A 419 -0.88 14.13 -39.61
CA ARG A 419 -0.32 15.14 -40.52
C ARG A 419 -1.07 16.46 -40.45
N ARG A 420 -2.41 16.44 -40.36
CA ARG A 420 -3.25 17.63 -40.20
C ARG A 420 -2.95 18.39 -38.91
N GLN A 421 -2.65 17.67 -37.82
CA GLN A 421 -2.23 18.23 -36.53
C GLN A 421 -0.75 18.68 -36.52
N GLY A 422 -0.04 18.57 -37.64
CA GLY A 422 1.34 19.05 -37.77
C GLY A 422 2.41 18.11 -37.21
N LEU A 423 2.08 16.84 -36.94
CA LEU A 423 3.07 15.85 -36.52
C LEU A 423 4.02 15.52 -37.68
N THR A 424 5.31 15.41 -37.39
CA THR A 424 6.31 15.03 -38.38
C THR A 424 6.19 13.55 -38.76
N ALA A 425 6.81 13.13 -39.86
CA ALA A 425 6.85 11.72 -40.24
C ALA A 425 7.45 10.82 -39.14
N ASN A 426 8.46 11.31 -38.43
CA ASN A 426 9.07 10.62 -37.31
C ASN A 426 8.12 10.52 -36.10
N ASP A 427 7.35 11.58 -35.82
CA ASP A 427 6.34 11.55 -34.75
C ASP A 427 5.26 10.53 -35.05
N VAL A 428 4.77 10.51 -36.30
CA VAL A 428 3.77 9.52 -36.77
C VAL A 428 4.30 8.09 -36.60
N GLU A 429 5.52 7.82 -37.05
CA GLU A 429 6.15 6.50 -36.91
C GLU A 429 6.34 6.11 -35.44
N HIS A 430 6.75 7.06 -34.60
CA HIS A 430 6.91 6.85 -33.17
C HIS A 430 5.58 6.53 -32.48
N ARG A 431 4.51 7.30 -32.78
CA ARG A 431 3.15 7.09 -32.26
C ARG A 431 2.54 5.75 -32.67
N TRP A 432 2.89 5.28 -33.85
CA TRP A 432 2.47 3.96 -34.31
C TRP A 432 3.22 2.85 -33.57
N ARG A 433 4.55 2.98 -33.43
CA ARG A 433 5.40 1.99 -32.75
C ARG A 433 5.17 1.89 -31.24
N ASP A 434 4.98 3.03 -30.57
CA ASP A 434 4.77 3.08 -29.12
C ASP A 434 3.36 2.62 -28.70
N GLY A 435 2.47 2.40 -29.68
CA GLY A 435 1.09 2.00 -29.43
C GLY A 435 0.21 3.11 -28.91
N SER A 436 0.50 4.37 -29.22
CA SER A 436 -0.35 5.51 -28.84
C SER A 436 -1.77 5.41 -29.40
N LEU A 437 -1.92 4.77 -30.54
CA LEU A 437 -3.20 4.46 -31.15
C LEU A 437 -3.14 3.03 -31.70
N ARG A 438 -4.04 2.16 -31.27
CA ARG A 438 -4.13 0.75 -31.71
C ARG A 438 -5.56 0.38 -32.04
N LEU A 439 -5.72 -0.60 -32.92
CA LEU A 439 -7.01 -1.21 -33.22
C LEU A 439 -6.93 -2.72 -32.95
N LYS A 440 -7.96 -3.27 -32.32
CA LYS A 440 -8.28 -4.69 -32.27
C LYS A 440 -9.71 -4.87 -32.78
N ALA A 441 -9.91 -5.79 -33.70
CA ALA A 441 -11.21 -6.18 -34.21
C ALA A 441 -11.50 -7.63 -33.78
N LYS A 442 -12.68 -7.90 -33.22
CA LYS A 442 -13.05 -9.20 -32.66
C LYS A 442 -14.48 -9.58 -33.03
N HIS A 443 -14.66 -10.89 -33.20
CA HIS A 443 -15.94 -11.51 -33.49
C HIS A 443 -16.39 -12.26 -32.24
N TYR A 444 -17.66 -12.14 -31.87
CA TYR A 444 -18.22 -12.86 -30.72
C TYR A 444 -19.33 -13.81 -31.19
N LEU A 445 -19.18 -15.09 -30.83
CA LEU A 445 -20.13 -16.16 -31.13
C LEU A 445 -21.28 -16.15 -30.11
N GLY A 446 -22.53 -16.31 -30.58
CA GLY A 446 -23.70 -16.45 -29.70
C GLY A 446 -24.16 -15.15 -29.03
N MET A 447 -23.71 -14.00 -29.53
CA MET A 447 -24.09 -12.67 -29.06
C MET A 447 -24.96 -11.91 -30.07
N GLU A 448 -25.63 -12.62 -30.97
CA GLU A 448 -26.40 -12.00 -32.05
C GLU A 448 -27.52 -11.12 -31.48
N HIS A 449 -27.57 -9.87 -31.96
CA HIS A 449 -28.51 -8.86 -31.48
C HIS A 449 -28.34 -8.53 -29.98
N ALA A 450 -27.13 -8.72 -29.43
CA ALA A 450 -26.79 -8.48 -28.02
C ALA A 450 -25.68 -7.43 -27.86
N PRO A 451 -25.88 -6.17 -28.27
CA PRO A 451 -24.85 -5.14 -28.21
C PRO A 451 -24.28 -4.95 -26.80
N SER A 452 -25.09 -5.07 -25.74
CA SER A 452 -24.60 -4.92 -24.36
C SER A 452 -23.67 -6.07 -23.95
N TYR A 453 -23.87 -7.28 -24.48
CA TYR A 453 -22.95 -8.40 -24.27
C TYR A 453 -21.65 -8.20 -25.04
N VAL A 454 -21.73 -7.75 -26.28
CA VAL A 454 -20.55 -7.41 -27.10
C VAL A 454 -19.72 -6.32 -26.43
N VAL A 455 -20.35 -5.24 -25.95
CA VAL A 455 -19.67 -4.20 -25.16
C VAL A 455 -18.99 -4.81 -23.94
N SER A 456 -19.70 -5.63 -23.15
CA SER A 456 -19.11 -6.23 -21.95
C SER A 456 -17.90 -7.12 -22.27
N ALA A 457 -17.94 -7.85 -23.38
CA ALA A 457 -16.83 -8.68 -23.82
C ALA A 457 -15.63 -7.85 -24.30
N LEU A 458 -15.87 -6.77 -25.07
CA LEU A 458 -14.82 -5.83 -25.48
C LEU A 458 -14.16 -5.16 -24.26
N MET A 459 -14.97 -4.79 -23.27
CA MET A 459 -14.47 -4.18 -22.03
C MET A 459 -13.65 -5.15 -21.19
N GLN A 460 -14.03 -6.44 -21.17
CA GLN A 460 -13.24 -7.48 -20.54
C GLN A 460 -11.90 -7.66 -21.25
N ASP A 461 -11.89 -7.72 -22.58
CA ASP A 461 -10.66 -7.80 -23.37
C ASP A 461 -9.73 -6.60 -23.12
N ALA A 462 -10.29 -5.40 -23.04
CA ALA A 462 -9.56 -4.19 -22.73
C ALA A 462 -8.97 -4.20 -21.31
N TYR A 463 -9.72 -4.73 -20.35
CA TYR A 463 -9.29 -4.91 -18.96
C TYR A 463 -8.12 -5.90 -18.86
N ASP A 464 -8.21 -7.03 -19.56
CA ASP A 464 -7.18 -8.07 -19.62
C ASP A 464 -5.90 -7.57 -20.31
N ASP A 465 -6.06 -6.70 -21.32
CA ASP A 465 -4.94 -5.98 -21.97
C ASP A 465 -4.29 -4.91 -21.08
N GLY A 466 -4.81 -4.69 -19.87
CA GLY A 466 -4.25 -3.78 -18.90
C GLY A 466 -4.59 -2.30 -19.14
N CYS A 467 -5.67 -2.01 -19.89
CA CYS A 467 -6.15 -0.64 -20.04
C CYS A 467 -6.55 -0.05 -18.66
N ASP A 468 -6.31 1.25 -18.47
CA ASP A 468 -6.59 1.92 -17.20
C ASP A 468 -8.06 2.40 -17.17
N TYR A 469 -8.55 2.94 -18.29
CA TYR A 469 -9.93 3.40 -18.45
C TYR A 469 -10.62 2.73 -19.64
N LEU A 470 -11.95 2.68 -19.57
CA LEU A 470 -12.83 1.94 -20.45
C LEU A 470 -13.97 2.88 -20.90
N TYR A 471 -14.10 3.08 -22.21
CA TYR A 471 -15.07 4.00 -22.80
C TYR A 471 -15.98 3.30 -23.80
N GLN A 472 -17.26 3.19 -23.47
CA GLN A 472 -18.29 2.70 -24.37
C GLN A 472 -18.71 3.84 -25.30
N ILE A 473 -18.67 3.58 -26.61
CA ILE A 473 -19.17 4.50 -27.63
C ILE A 473 -19.85 3.71 -28.75
N ASN A 474 -20.83 4.33 -29.41
CA ASN A 474 -21.49 3.76 -30.58
C ASN A 474 -20.75 4.12 -31.87
N ASP A 475 -21.02 3.38 -32.94
CA ASP A 475 -20.39 3.58 -34.25
C ASP A 475 -20.86 4.88 -34.94
N ASP A 476 -22.05 5.36 -34.60
CA ASP A 476 -22.72 6.55 -35.14
C ASP A 476 -22.60 7.80 -34.23
N THR A 477 -21.59 7.84 -33.36
CA THR A 477 -21.37 8.95 -32.43
C THR A 477 -20.52 10.07 -33.01
N LEU A 478 -20.97 11.31 -32.88
CA LEU A 478 -20.17 12.52 -33.13
C LEU A 478 -19.65 13.08 -31.81
N ILE A 479 -18.33 13.14 -31.65
CA ILE A 479 -17.67 13.77 -30.50
C ILE A 479 -17.48 15.26 -30.77
N ASN A 480 -18.24 16.10 -30.07
CA ASN A 480 -18.32 17.54 -30.36
C ASN A 480 -17.30 18.36 -29.56
N THR A 481 -16.84 17.86 -28.41
CA THR A 481 -15.97 18.61 -27.50
C THR A 481 -14.55 18.04 -27.49
N PRO A 482 -13.50 18.83 -27.80
CA PRO A 482 -12.10 18.40 -27.66
C PRO A 482 -11.67 18.30 -26.19
N GLY A 483 -10.61 17.54 -25.92
CA GLY A 483 -10.03 17.44 -24.56
C GLY A 483 -10.86 16.61 -23.56
N TRP A 484 -11.89 15.91 -24.05
CA TRP A 484 -12.79 15.08 -23.24
C TRP A 484 -12.08 14.03 -22.37
N ALA A 485 -10.97 13.46 -22.86
CA ALA A 485 -10.23 12.42 -22.14
C ALA A 485 -9.66 12.91 -20.79
N GLU A 486 -9.16 14.15 -20.75
CA GLU A 486 -8.64 14.74 -19.50
C GLU A 486 -9.77 15.00 -18.51
N VAL A 487 -10.89 15.49 -19.02
CA VAL A 487 -12.08 15.80 -18.22
C VAL A 487 -12.61 14.53 -17.55
N PHE A 488 -12.84 13.47 -18.32
CA PHE A 488 -13.36 12.21 -17.79
C PHE A 488 -12.39 11.52 -16.84
N THR A 489 -11.09 11.46 -17.19
CA THR A 489 -10.11 10.81 -16.31
C THR A 489 -9.90 11.58 -15.01
N SER A 490 -9.98 12.91 -15.02
CA SER A 490 -9.92 13.70 -13.78
C SER A 490 -11.20 13.56 -12.95
N ALA A 491 -12.38 13.55 -13.58
CA ALA A 491 -13.66 13.36 -12.88
C ALA A 491 -13.69 12.05 -12.09
N LEU A 492 -13.19 10.95 -12.67
CA LEU A 492 -13.11 9.67 -11.96
C LEU A 492 -11.98 9.62 -10.93
N ARG A 493 -10.79 10.15 -11.26
CA ARG A 493 -9.65 10.18 -10.33
C ARG A 493 -9.99 10.93 -9.05
N ASP A 494 -10.74 12.01 -9.17
CA ASP A 494 -11.04 12.94 -8.07
C ASP A 494 -12.45 12.67 -7.49
N ASN A 495 -13.07 11.52 -7.80
CA ASN A 495 -14.41 11.18 -7.34
C ASN A 495 -14.44 10.97 -5.81
N PRO A 496 -15.39 11.58 -5.07
CA PRO A 496 -15.47 11.50 -3.61
C PRO A 496 -15.81 10.09 -3.07
N LEU A 497 -16.42 9.21 -3.87
CA LEU A 497 -16.63 7.80 -3.45
C LEU A 497 -15.31 7.07 -3.25
N GLY A 498 -14.28 7.50 -3.97
CA GLY A 498 -12.96 6.91 -3.99
C GLY A 498 -12.29 7.18 -5.32
N ARG A 499 -10.95 7.25 -5.29
CA ARG A 499 -10.14 7.45 -6.48
C ARG A 499 -10.47 6.39 -7.53
N ASN A 500 -10.88 6.85 -8.71
CA ASN A 500 -11.29 6.02 -9.84
C ASN A 500 -12.52 5.14 -9.56
N VAL A 501 -13.39 5.49 -8.62
CA VAL A 501 -14.64 4.75 -8.35
C VAL A 501 -15.83 5.59 -8.81
N GLY A 502 -16.66 5.04 -9.71
CA GLY A 502 -17.81 5.73 -10.27
C GLY A 502 -17.89 5.59 -11.78
N VAL A 503 -18.77 6.37 -12.39
CA VAL A 503 -18.93 6.47 -13.84
C VAL A 503 -19.06 7.93 -14.27
N THR A 504 -18.51 8.26 -15.43
CA THR A 504 -18.71 9.54 -16.10
C THR A 504 -19.05 9.33 -17.57
N GLY A 505 -19.31 10.40 -18.29
CA GLY A 505 -19.56 10.36 -19.73
C GLY A 505 -20.06 11.71 -20.23
N PRO A 506 -20.14 11.88 -21.55
CA PRO A 506 -20.59 13.10 -22.16
C PRO A 506 -22.10 13.29 -21.97
N ALA A 507 -22.55 14.54 -22.09
CA ALA A 507 -23.94 14.83 -22.34
C ALA A 507 -24.29 14.51 -23.80
N ASP A 508 -25.14 13.51 -24.02
CA ASP A 508 -25.75 13.26 -25.32
C ASP A 508 -26.80 14.33 -25.61
N THR A 509 -26.58 15.07 -26.71
CA THR A 509 -27.48 16.14 -27.15
C THR A 509 -28.87 15.63 -27.50
N ASN A 510 -29.01 14.35 -27.86
CA ASN A 510 -30.27 13.69 -28.18
C ASN A 510 -30.89 12.96 -26.98
N ASN A 511 -30.11 12.62 -25.95
CA ASN A 511 -30.61 11.93 -24.76
C ASN A 511 -29.86 12.35 -23.49
N ARG A 512 -30.35 13.40 -22.83
CA ARG A 512 -29.75 13.92 -21.58
C ARG A 512 -30.13 13.13 -20.33
N ARG A 513 -31.04 12.15 -20.44
CA ARG A 513 -31.62 11.44 -19.28
C ARG A 513 -30.69 10.38 -18.72
N ILE A 514 -29.87 9.74 -19.55
CA ILE A 514 -29.00 8.61 -19.20
C ILE A 514 -27.62 8.76 -19.86
N LEU A 515 -26.62 8.09 -19.32
CA LEU A 515 -25.32 7.91 -19.94
C LEU A 515 -25.43 6.87 -21.05
N THR A 516 -25.60 7.34 -22.29
CA THR A 516 -25.53 6.51 -23.50
C THR A 516 -24.09 6.10 -23.85
N HIS A 517 -23.12 6.77 -23.22
CA HIS A 517 -21.69 6.69 -23.50
C HIS A 517 -20.93 6.63 -22.17
N ALA A 518 -20.87 5.46 -21.55
CA ALA A 518 -20.27 5.32 -20.23
C ALA A 518 -18.73 5.26 -20.30
N PHE A 519 -18.08 6.07 -19.46
CA PHE A 519 -16.64 6.10 -19.24
C PHE A 519 -16.35 5.72 -17.78
N VAL A 520 -15.59 4.65 -17.58
CA VAL A 520 -15.23 4.13 -16.25
C VAL A 520 -13.74 3.84 -16.17
N HIS A 521 -13.22 3.69 -14.96
CA HIS A 521 -11.91 3.08 -14.74
C HIS A 521 -12.06 1.55 -14.61
N ARG A 522 -10.97 0.82 -14.82
CA ARG A 522 -10.94 -0.67 -14.68
C ARG A 522 -11.45 -1.20 -13.35
N THR A 523 -11.40 -0.40 -12.29
CA THR A 523 -12.00 -0.66 -10.97
C THR A 523 -13.49 -0.95 -11.03
N HIS A 524 -14.21 -0.49 -12.05
CA HIS A 524 -15.60 -0.88 -12.29
C HIS A 524 -15.72 -2.40 -12.47
N ILE A 525 -14.84 -3.00 -13.28
CA ILE A 525 -14.79 -4.45 -13.47
C ILE A 525 -14.29 -5.15 -12.20
N ASP A 526 -13.36 -4.55 -11.45
CA ASP A 526 -12.92 -5.11 -10.16
C ASP A 526 -14.08 -5.19 -9.15
N ILE A 527 -15.00 -4.22 -9.16
CA ILE A 527 -16.16 -4.15 -8.25
C ILE A 527 -17.27 -5.10 -8.70
N PHE A 528 -17.66 -5.06 -9.98
CA PHE A 528 -18.84 -5.78 -10.47
C PHE A 528 -18.52 -7.11 -11.18
N GLY A 529 -17.25 -7.42 -11.41
CA GLY A 529 -16.77 -8.57 -12.16
C GLY A 529 -17.03 -8.51 -13.67
N ARG A 530 -17.66 -7.44 -14.18
CA ARG A 530 -18.01 -7.23 -15.59
C ARG A 530 -18.45 -5.79 -15.83
N PHE A 531 -18.56 -5.39 -17.10
CA PHE A 531 -19.02 -4.04 -17.45
C PHE A 531 -20.53 -3.86 -17.28
N PHE A 532 -21.36 -4.71 -17.92
CA PHE A 532 -22.81 -4.76 -17.69
C PHE A 532 -23.25 -6.11 -17.12
N PRO A 533 -24.34 -6.15 -16.33
CA PRO A 533 -25.01 -7.38 -15.96
C PRO A 533 -25.47 -8.22 -17.15
N LEU A 534 -25.42 -9.56 -17.01
CA LEU A 534 -25.87 -10.50 -18.05
C LEU A 534 -27.39 -10.48 -18.26
N SER A 535 -28.15 -9.80 -17.42
CA SER A 535 -29.59 -9.63 -17.65
C SER A 535 -29.91 -8.64 -18.77
N PHE A 536 -28.93 -7.83 -19.20
CA PHE A 536 -29.14 -6.78 -20.20
C PHE A 536 -28.49 -7.19 -21.52
N LYS A 537 -29.31 -7.70 -22.44
CA LYS A 537 -28.87 -8.06 -23.79
C LYS A 537 -28.65 -6.83 -24.67
N ASN A 538 -29.53 -5.83 -24.58
CA ASN A 538 -29.54 -4.67 -25.47
C ASN A 538 -30.02 -3.36 -24.80
N TRP A 539 -31.25 -3.34 -24.28
CA TRP A 539 -31.84 -2.21 -23.56
C TRP A 539 -31.51 -2.31 -22.06
N TRP A 540 -31.70 -1.21 -21.34
CA TRP A 540 -31.51 -1.09 -19.88
C TRP A 540 -30.07 -1.09 -19.37
N SER A 541 -29.06 -1.44 -20.18
CA SER A 541 -27.66 -1.34 -19.76
C SER A 541 -27.26 0.10 -19.44
N ASP A 542 -27.72 1.06 -20.26
CA ASP A 542 -27.46 2.49 -20.08
C ASP A 542 -28.20 3.03 -18.85
N ASP A 543 -29.45 2.59 -18.61
CA ASP A 543 -30.20 2.94 -17.39
C ASP A 543 -29.49 2.37 -16.15
N TRP A 544 -29.01 1.12 -16.18
CA TRP A 544 -28.30 0.52 -15.06
C TRP A 544 -27.01 1.27 -14.73
N ILE A 545 -26.14 1.49 -15.72
CA ILE A 545 -24.84 2.13 -15.46
C ILE A 545 -25.00 3.59 -15.04
N SER A 546 -26.06 4.26 -15.51
CA SER A 546 -26.42 5.62 -15.06
C SER A 546 -26.87 5.71 -13.60
N ASN A 547 -27.14 4.58 -12.93
CA ASN A 547 -27.74 4.56 -11.60
C ASN A 547 -26.97 3.68 -10.59
N VAL A 548 -26.13 2.75 -11.04
CA VAL A 548 -25.48 1.76 -10.15
C VAL A 548 -24.57 2.40 -9.11
N TYR A 549 -23.93 3.52 -9.42
CA TYR A 549 -23.09 4.25 -8.48
C TYR A 549 -23.85 5.33 -7.68
N GLY A 550 -25.15 5.50 -7.94
CA GLY A 550 -25.94 6.60 -7.38
C GLY A 550 -25.64 7.95 -8.05
N ARG A 551 -26.46 8.95 -7.74
CA ARG A 551 -26.44 10.27 -8.40
C ARG A 551 -25.14 11.04 -8.16
N GLU A 552 -24.56 10.93 -6.96
CA GLU A 552 -23.36 11.68 -6.56
C GLU A 552 -22.08 11.19 -7.24
N HIS A 553 -22.09 9.95 -7.74
CA HIS A 553 -20.91 9.28 -8.32
C HIS A 553 -21.12 8.89 -9.79
N THR A 554 -22.23 9.36 -10.37
CA THR A 554 -22.53 9.34 -11.80
C THR A 554 -22.33 10.75 -12.35
N LEU A 555 -21.10 11.04 -12.78
CA LEU A 555 -20.67 12.39 -13.17
C LEU A 555 -20.97 12.63 -14.64
N ARG A 556 -22.11 13.26 -14.94
CA ARG A 556 -22.42 13.68 -16.32
C ARG A 556 -21.73 15.01 -16.59
N ASP A 557 -20.73 14.99 -17.45
CA ASP A 557 -20.02 16.22 -17.77
C ASP A 557 -20.77 16.97 -18.88
N HIS A 558 -21.37 18.11 -18.52
CA HIS A 558 -22.10 18.94 -19.46
C HIS A 558 -21.20 19.81 -20.35
N ALA A 559 -19.90 19.92 -20.04
CA ALA A 559 -18.93 20.58 -20.90
C ALA A 559 -18.50 19.67 -22.06
N VAL A 560 -18.49 18.34 -21.84
CA VAL A 560 -18.26 17.36 -22.90
C VAL A 560 -19.59 16.92 -23.52
N THR A 561 -19.76 17.16 -24.82
CA THR A 561 -20.99 16.79 -25.53
C THR A 561 -20.72 15.84 -26.67
N ILE A 562 -21.70 14.98 -26.94
CA ILE A 562 -21.76 14.13 -28.12
C ILE A 562 -23.12 14.25 -28.82
N THR A 563 -23.18 13.83 -30.07
CA THR A 563 -24.43 13.64 -30.81
C THR A 563 -24.50 12.19 -31.26
N HIS A 564 -25.53 11.47 -30.81
CA HIS A 564 -25.81 10.10 -31.24
C HIS A 564 -26.69 10.14 -32.50
N ASP A 565 -26.11 10.00 -33.69
CA ASP A 565 -26.84 10.07 -34.97
C ASP A 565 -27.46 8.72 -35.35
N VAL A 566 -28.54 8.39 -34.65
CA VAL A 566 -29.30 7.15 -34.81
C VAL A 566 -29.92 6.95 -36.21
N ARG A 567 -29.85 7.94 -37.10
CA ARG A 567 -30.41 7.88 -38.47
C ARG A 567 -29.36 7.66 -39.53
N SER A 568 -28.07 7.79 -39.20
CA SER A 568 -26.98 7.81 -40.16
C SER A 568 -26.94 6.62 -41.12
N GLN A 569 -27.55 5.46 -40.76
CA GLN A 569 -27.51 4.24 -41.59
C GLN A 569 -28.74 3.31 -41.56
N LYS A 570 -29.93 3.77 -41.15
CA LYS A 570 -31.10 2.88 -41.07
C LYS A 570 -31.90 2.85 -42.37
N GLU A 571 -32.37 1.66 -42.75
CA GLU A 571 -33.20 1.49 -43.95
C GLU A 571 -34.60 2.10 -43.78
N ASP A 572 -35.33 1.79 -42.71
CA ASP A 572 -36.69 2.34 -42.46
C ASP A 572 -37.18 2.29 -41.00
N ALA A 573 -36.53 1.51 -40.11
CA ALA A 573 -36.96 1.35 -38.72
C ALA A 573 -36.32 2.39 -37.78
N PRO A 574 -37.04 2.92 -36.78
CA PRO A 574 -36.47 3.88 -35.82
C PRO A 574 -35.42 3.26 -34.89
N ASN A 575 -35.49 1.95 -34.63
CA ASN A 575 -34.60 1.21 -33.72
C ASN A 575 -33.83 0.11 -34.46
N ARG A 576 -32.56 -0.11 -34.09
CA ARG A 576 -31.71 -1.20 -34.62
C ARG A 576 -32.04 -2.56 -33.97
N TYR A 577 -32.62 -2.54 -32.77
CA TYR A 577 -32.97 -3.71 -31.97
C TYR A 577 -34.35 -3.56 -31.32
N ASP A 578 -35.05 -4.68 -31.16
CA ASP A 578 -36.30 -4.73 -30.43
C ASP A 578 -36.10 -4.45 -28.93
N VAL A 579 -37.08 -3.79 -28.33
CA VAL A 579 -37.06 -3.46 -26.89
C VAL A 579 -37.23 -4.75 -26.08
N ASP A 580 -36.23 -5.10 -25.26
CA ASP A 580 -36.35 -6.19 -24.31
C ASP A 580 -37.10 -5.75 -23.05
N THR A 581 -38.42 -5.85 -23.08
CA THR A 581 -39.28 -5.55 -21.93
C THR A 581 -39.09 -6.52 -20.76
N SER A 582 -38.49 -7.70 -20.99
CA SER A 582 -38.24 -8.66 -19.92
C SER A 582 -37.12 -8.21 -18.98
N ALA A 583 -36.11 -7.53 -19.54
CA ALA A 583 -34.96 -6.98 -18.82
C ALA A 583 -35.30 -5.79 -17.92
N GLU A 584 -36.40 -5.07 -18.19
CA GLU A 584 -36.90 -3.97 -17.33
C GLU A 584 -37.12 -4.44 -15.89
N ARG A 585 -37.72 -5.63 -15.73
CA ARG A 585 -37.98 -6.23 -14.43
C ARG A 585 -36.70 -6.62 -13.69
N SER A 586 -35.62 -6.86 -14.44
CA SER A 586 -34.30 -7.17 -13.89
C SER A 586 -33.54 -5.92 -13.45
N LEU A 587 -33.85 -4.73 -13.99
CA LEU A 587 -33.13 -3.49 -13.68
C LEU A 587 -33.08 -3.21 -12.17
N LEU A 588 -34.24 -3.21 -11.51
CA LEU A 588 -34.31 -2.98 -10.05
C LEU A 588 -33.55 -4.04 -9.24
N LYS A 589 -33.53 -5.29 -9.72
CA LYS A 589 -32.79 -6.38 -9.08
C LYS A 589 -31.27 -6.15 -9.23
N GLU A 590 -30.80 -5.84 -10.42
CA GLU A 590 -29.38 -5.59 -10.69
C GLU A 590 -28.85 -4.32 -10.03
N LEU A 591 -29.68 -3.27 -9.89
CA LEU A 591 -29.31 -2.08 -9.11
C LEU A 591 -29.12 -2.41 -7.63
N LYS A 592 -30.01 -3.23 -7.05
CA LYS A 592 -29.86 -3.71 -5.66
C LYS A 592 -28.59 -4.55 -5.48
N ILE A 593 -28.29 -5.43 -6.43
CA ILE A 593 -27.05 -6.23 -6.42
C ILE A 593 -25.83 -5.30 -6.49
N GLY A 594 -25.82 -4.37 -7.43
CA GLY A 594 -24.72 -3.41 -7.60
C GLY A 594 -24.47 -2.59 -6.33
N TRP A 595 -25.53 -2.09 -5.68
CA TRP A 595 -25.42 -1.37 -4.40
C TRP A 595 -24.90 -2.24 -3.27
N SER A 596 -25.27 -3.53 -3.22
CA SER A 596 -24.77 -4.45 -2.20
C SER A 596 -23.32 -4.89 -2.39
N GLY A 597 -22.79 -4.79 -3.62
CA GLY A 597 -21.40 -5.14 -3.97
C GLY A 597 -20.41 -3.98 -3.92
N ALA A 598 -20.90 -2.73 -3.82
CA ALA A 598 -20.05 -1.57 -3.57
C ALA A 598 -19.40 -1.70 -2.16
N PRO A 599 -18.16 -1.20 -1.96
CA PRO A 599 -17.48 -1.30 -0.67
C PRO A 599 -18.40 -0.78 0.45
N PRO A 600 -18.63 -1.56 1.51
CA PRO A 600 -19.64 -1.23 2.50
C PRO A 600 -19.14 -0.07 3.35
N ARG A 601 -19.82 1.08 3.37
CA ARG A 601 -19.85 1.95 4.56
C ARG A 601 -21.17 2.69 4.77
N GLU A 602 -21.69 2.48 5.98
CA GLU A 602 -22.40 3.41 6.89
C GLU A 602 -22.84 4.76 6.32
N PHE A 603 -23.77 4.80 5.37
CA PHE A 603 -24.53 6.02 5.10
C PHE A 603 -25.99 5.65 4.90
N GLY A 604 -26.80 6.02 5.90
CA GLY A 604 -28.24 5.96 5.80
C GLY A 604 -28.71 6.95 4.75
N PHE A 605 -29.48 6.48 3.78
CA PHE A 605 -30.29 7.34 2.96
C PHE A 605 -31.75 6.86 2.96
N GLU A 606 -32.61 7.80 3.29
CA GLU A 606 -34.06 7.68 3.32
C GLU A 606 -34.63 7.42 1.93
N ARG A 607 -35.74 6.68 1.94
CA ARG A 607 -36.53 6.28 0.78
C ARG A 607 -37.28 7.48 0.22
N ASP A 608 -36.70 8.21 -0.72
CA ASP A 608 -37.48 9.15 -1.55
C ASP A 608 -36.95 9.17 -2.99
N VAL A 609 -37.12 8.06 -3.70
CA VAL A 609 -37.24 8.05 -5.17
C VAL A 609 -38.15 6.87 -5.57
N MET A 610 -39.45 7.15 -5.71
CA MET A 610 -40.37 6.46 -6.62
C MET A 610 -40.97 7.49 -7.57
#